data_AF-A0A7S2FL15-F1
#
_entry.id   AF-A0A7S2FL15-F1
#
_cell.length_a   1.000
_cell.length_b   1.000
_cell.length_c   1.000
_cell.angle_alpha   90.00
_cell.angle_beta   90.00
_cell.angle_gamma   90.00
#
_symmetry.space_group_name_H-M   'P 1'
#
loop_
_entity.id
_entity.type
_entity.pdbx_description
1 polymer ?
#
loop_
_entity_poly.entity_id
_entity_poly.type
_entity_poly.pdbx_seq_one_letter_code
_entity_poly.pdbx_strand_id
1 'polypeptide(L)'
;FQARGPTDFDYSPQIKYAYEEQGAVIEMVWAAYNPVTKGDENNLTKNACRELLPGGSVNDVWVEWMDDIAEAFHNLTDSSGSPIPVMFRIFHEVTGNWYWWGEDWCNASDYKEAWRYTQGYLRDVKEVHQLLYVYAPASPSDKWDTYVEYYPGDDYVDIIGYDRYASEGEYPSKLLADCRLVSTFARQHGKVHALAETGITAGIQYVTDPRWFM
;
A
#
# COMPACT_ATOMS: atom_id res chain seq x y z
N PHE A 1 -8.90 4.14 -4.12
CA PHE A 1 -9.02 5.39 -3.33
C PHE A 1 -7.70 5.64 -2.62
N GLN A 2 -7.32 6.90 -2.34
CA GLN A 2 -6.06 7.22 -1.66
C GLN A 2 -6.33 8.20 -0.53
N ALA A 3 -5.97 7.83 0.69
CA ALA A 3 -6.03 8.67 1.88
C ALA A 3 -4.62 9.00 2.35
N ARG A 4 -4.43 10.17 2.96
CA ARG A 4 -3.15 10.59 3.55
C ARG A 4 -3.25 10.73 5.05
N GLY A 5 -4.08 11.66 5.50
CA GLY A 5 -4.41 11.84 6.91
C GLY A 5 -5.40 10.77 7.39
N PRO A 6 -5.47 10.55 8.71
CA PRO A 6 -6.43 9.61 9.31
C PRO A 6 -7.90 10.00 9.07
N THR A 7 -8.17 11.30 8.90
CA THR A 7 -9.50 11.84 8.61
C THR A 7 -9.87 11.79 7.13
N ASP A 8 -8.93 11.45 6.25
CA ASP A 8 -9.13 11.46 4.79
C ASP A 8 -9.69 10.12 4.27
N PHE A 9 -10.24 9.29 5.15
CA PHE A 9 -10.72 7.94 4.84
C PHE A 9 -12.21 7.86 4.47
N ASP A 10 -12.99 8.93 4.67
CA ASP A 10 -14.42 8.91 4.34
C ASP A 10 -14.68 9.08 2.83
N TYR A 11 -14.57 7.97 2.12
CA TYR A 11 -15.06 7.79 0.74
C TYR A 11 -16.35 6.96 0.70
N SER A 12 -17.08 6.86 1.81
CA SER A 12 -18.18 5.91 1.95
C SER A 12 -19.23 6.03 0.83
N PRO A 13 -19.69 7.23 0.43
CA PRO A 13 -20.65 7.36 -0.67
C PRO A 13 -20.11 6.82 -2.00
N GLN A 14 -18.85 7.11 -2.34
CA GLN A 14 -18.22 6.68 -3.60
C GLN A 14 -17.92 5.18 -3.59
N ILE A 15 -17.47 4.65 -2.45
CA ILE A 15 -17.20 3.22 -2.28
C ILE A 15 -18.50 2.42 -2.38
N LYS A 16 -19.57 2.85 -1.69
CA LYS A 16 -20.88 2.18 -1.78
C LYS A 16 -21.39 2.17 -3.22
N TYR A 17 -21.33 3.30 -3.92
CA TYR A 17 -21.69 3.35 -5.34
C TYR A 17 -20.86 2.38 -6.19
N ALA A 18 -19.52 2.39 -6.05
CA ALA A 18 -18.66 1.51 -6.83
C ALA A 18 -18.92 0.03 -6.52
N TYR A 19 -19.09 -0.33 -5.24
CA TYR A 19 -19.29 -1.70 -4.80
C TYR A 19 -20.69 -2.21 -5.17
N GLU A 20 -21.74 -1.50 -4.79
CA GLU A 20 -23.13 -1.97 -4.91
C GLU A 20 -23.68 -1.79 -6.33
N GLU A 21 -23.43 -0.63 -6.95
CA GLU A 21 -24.04 -0.31 -8.25
C GLU A 21 -23.18 -0.78 -9.42
N GLN A 22 -21.86 -0.90 -9.24
CA GLN A 22 -20.93 -1.28 -10.31
C GLN A 22 -20.29 -2.66 -10.11
N GLY A 23 -20.47 -3.30 -8.95
CA GLY A 23 -19.84 -4.58 -8.64
C GLY A 23 -18.31 -4.50 -8.56
N ALA A 24 -17.77 -3.31 -8.27
CA ALA A 24 -16.32 -3.08 -8.26
C ALA A 24 -15.66 -3.74 -7.03
N VAL A 25 -14.41 -4.17 -7.21
CA VAL A 25 -13.51 -4.50 -6.11
C VAL A 25 -12.87 -3.21 -5.61
N ILE A 26 -12.84 -3.02 -4.30
CA ILE A 26 -12.40 -1.76 -3.69
C ILE A 26 -10.95 -1.88 -3.22
N GLU A 27 -10.10 -0.97 -3.68
CA GLU A 27 -8.75 -0.76 -3.15
C GLU A 27 -8.65 0.61 -2.48
N MET A 28 -7.98 0.66 -1.34
CA MET A 28 -7.62 1.89 -0.64
C MET A 28 -6.12 1.89 -0.32
N VAL A 29 -5.46 2.98 -0.68
CA VAL A 29 -4.04 3.22 -0.41
C VAL A 29 -3.94 4.20 0.75
N TRP A 30 -3.08 3.89 1.72
CA TRP A 30 -2.72 4.84 2.78
C TRP A 30 -1.33 5.42 2.52
N ALA A 31 -1.31 6.61 1.93
CA ALA A 31 -0.11 7.42 1.76
C ALA A 31 0.12 8.25 3.03
N ALA A 32 0.45 7.56 4.12
CA ALA A 32 0.45 8.13 5.46
C ALA A 32 1.35 9.36 5.59
N TYR A 33 0.85 10.38 6.28
CA TYR A 33 1.70 11.46 6.78
C TYR A 33 2.87 10.92 7.60
N ASN A 34 3.98 11.64 7.60
CA ASN A 34 5.12 11.28 8.43
C ASN A 34 4.77 11.52 9.92
N PRO A 35 4.73 10.48 10.77
CA PRO A 35 4.32 10.65 12.17
C PRO A 35 5.33 11.47 13.00
N VAL A 36 6.59 11.56 12.58
CA VAL A 36 7.65 12.36 13.23
C VAL A 36 7.47 13.84 12.93
N THR A 37 7.25 14.20 11.66
CA THR A 37 7.22 15.61 11.24
C THR A 37 5.82 16.18 11.09
N LYS A 38 4.79 15.33 11.05
CA LYS A 38 3.41 15.65 10.69
C LYS A 38 3.24 16.20 9.26
N GLY A 39 4.29 16.10 8.45
CA GLY A 39 4.25 16.45 7.03
C GLY A 39 3.64 15.34 6.18
N ASP A 40 3.52 15.60 4.89
CA ASP A 40 3.08 14.61 3.92
C ASP A 40 4.01 13.39 3.81
N GLU A 41 3.61 12.41 3.02
CA GLU A 41 4.35 11.16 2.81
C GLU A 41 5.78 11.38 2.26
N ASN A 42 6.01 12.52 1.60
CA ASN A 42 7.29 12.92 1.02
C ASN A 42 8.13 13.79 1.96
N ASN A 43 7.65 14.05 3.18
CA ASN A 43 8.44 14.71 4.21
C ASN A 43 9.38 13.68 4.84
N LEU A 44 10.62 13.59 4.33
CA LEU A 44 11.53 12.48 4.63
C LEU A 44 12.29 12.68 5.94
N THR A 45 12.27 11.67 6.83
CA THR A 45 13.11 11.59 8.02
C THR A 45 13.56 10.16 8.28
N LYS A 46 14.79 9.99 8.79
CA LYS A 46 15.25 8.67 9.22
C LYS A 46 14.48 8.19 10.44
N ASN A 47 14.35 6.86 10.55
CA ASN A 47 13.84 6.14 11.72
C ASN A 47 12.34 6.31 12.00
N ALA A 48 11.53 6.93 11.14
CA ALA A 48 10.10 7.06 11.38
C ALA A 48 9.39 5.70 11.60
N CYS A 49 9.77 4.66 10.84
CA CYS A 49 9.30 3.28 11.07
C CYS A 49 9.65 2.74 12.46
N ARG A 50 10.81 3.11 13.02
CA ARG A 50 11.21 2.68 14.36
C ARG A 50 10.43 3.44 15.43
N GLU A 51 10.26 4.75 15.23
CA GLU A 51 9.63 5.66 16.19
C GLU A 51 8.11 5.49 16.28
N LEU A 52 7.45 4.92 15.27
CA LEU A 52 6.02 4.59 15.32
C LEU A 52 5.71 3.30 16.11
N LEU A 53 6.70 2.44 16.37
CA LEU A 53 6.51 1.18 17.08
C LEU A 53 6.29 1.40 18.59
N PRO A 54 5.72 0.43 19.32
CA PRO A 54 5.60 0.51 20.77
C PRO A 54 6.92 0.90 21.46
N GLY A 55 6.87 1.96 22.27
CA GLY A 55 8.03 2.55 22.94
C GLY A 55 8.79 3.60 22.13
N GLY A 56 8.43 3.81 20.86
CA GLY A 56 8.92 4.91 20.04
C GLY A 56 8.21 6.23 20.33
N SER A 57 8.85 7.35 19.99
CA SER A 57 8.40 8.69 20.38
C SER A 57 7.09 9.15 19.72
N VAL A 58 6.67 8.49 18.64
CA VAL A 58 5.45 8.85 17.90
C VAL A 58 4.45 7.69 17.82
N ASN A 59 4.59 6.69 18.69
CA ASN A 59 3.66 5.56 18.76
C ASN A 59 2.22 5.99 19.06
N ASP A 60 2.03 6.89 20.04
CA ASP A 60 0.69 7.38 20.41
C ASP A 60 -0.03 8.04 19.23
N VAL A 61 0.72 8.76 18.40
CA VAL A 61 0.19 9.40 17.18
C VAL A 61 -0.20 8.32 16.18
N TRP A 62 0.65 7.32 15.97
CA TRP A 62 0.36 6.24 15.03
C TRP A 62 -0.87 5.46 15.47
N VAL A 63 -1.03 5.22 16.78
CA VAL A 63 -2.22 4.60 17.38
C VAL A 63 -3.47 5.43 17.16
N GLU A 64 -3.43 6.74 17.41
CA GLU A 64 -4.54 7.66 17.16
C GLU A 64 -4.99 7.59 15.68
N TRP A 65 -4.04 7.56 14.75
CA TRP A 65 -4.37 7.43 13.33
C TRP A 65 -4.99 6.07 12.98
N MET A 66 -4.50 4.99 13.58
CA MET A 66 -5.10 3.67 13.38
C MET A 66 -6.50 3.56 14.02
N ASP A 67 -6.76 4.28 15.11
CA ASP A 67 -8.09 4.37 15.71
C ASP A 67 -9.10 5.03 14.76
N ASP A 68 -8.74 6.16 14.17
CA ASP A 68 -9.57 6.87 13.18
C ASP A 68 -9.82 6.02 11.93
N ILE A 69 -8.77 5.36 11.42
CA ILE A 69 -8.87 4.44 10.27
C ILE A 69 -9.80 3.28 10.59
N ALA A 70 -9.69 2.70 11.79
CA ALA A 70 -10.56 1.62 12.23
C ALA A 70 -12.02 2.07 12.31
N GLU A 71 -12.29 3.27 12.84
CA GLU A 71 -13.64 3.85 12.86
C GLU A 71 -14.19 4.02 11.43
N ALA A 72 -13.39 4.55 10.51
CA ALA A 72 -13.80 4.70 9.11
C ALA A 72 -14.17 3.36 8.47
N PHE A 73 -13.36 2.31 8.68
CA PHE A 73 -13.68 0.98 8.16
C PHE A 73 -14.89 0.36 8.84
N HIS A 74 -15.04 0.43 10.16
CA HIS A 74 -16.24 -0.05 10.86
C HIS A 74 -17.53 0.56 10.32
N ASN A 75 -17.47 1.82 9.91
CA ASN A 75 -18.60 2.53 9.31
C ASN A 75 -18.80 2.20 7.80
N LEU A 76 -17.81 1.60 7.14
CA LEU A 76 -17.85 1.23 5.73
C LEU A 76 -18.63 -0.07 5.49
N THR A 77 -19.95 0.08 5.48
CA THR A 77 -20.91 -1.00 5.25
C THR A 77 -21.72 -0.76 3.97
N ASP A 78 -22.21 -1.82 3.34
CA ASP A 78 -23.16 -1.74 2.23
C ASP A 78 -24.56 -1.32 2.71
N SER A 79 -25.52 -1.21 1.81
CA SER A 79 -26.91 -0.85 2.13
C SER A 79 -27.64 -1.86 3.02
N SER A 80 -27.13 -3.09 3.13
CA SER A 80 -27.62 -4.13 4.03
C SER A 80 -27.02 -4.04 5.44
N GLY A 81 -26.00 -3.19 5.63
CA GLY A 81 -25.22 -3.10 6.86
C GLY A 81 -24.08 -4.13 6.95
N SER A 82 -23.77 -4.82 5.87
CA SER A 82 -22.65 -5.77 5.82
C SER A 82 -21.33 -5.03 5.54
N PRO A 83 -20.20 -5.38 6.17
CA PRO A 83 -18.91 -4.75 5.87
C PRO A 83 -18.52 -4.91 4.40
N ILE A 84 -18.05 -3.82 3.77
CA ILE A 84 -17.54 -3.86 2.39
C ILE A 84 -16.08 -4.33 2.42
N PRO A 85 -15.71 -5.42 1.69
CA PRO A 85 -14.32 -5.85 1.59
C PRO A 85 -13.42 -4.81 0.90
N VAL A 86 -12.24 -4.56 1.47
CA VAL A 86 -11.28 -3.58 0.94
C VAL A 86 -9.88 -4.18 0.85
N MET A 87 -9.25 -4.06 -0.32
CA MET A 87 -7.81 -4.24 -0.47
C MET A 87 -7.11 -3.00 0.09
N PHE A 88 -6.46 -3.13 1.24
CA PHE A 88 -5.78 -2.05 1.93
C PHE A 88 -4.28 -2.12 1.67
N ARG A 89 -3.78 -1.13 0.92
CA ARG A 89 -2.38 -1.00 0.55
C ARG A 89 -1.70 0.04 1.43
N ILE A 90 -0.85 -0.44 2.34
CA ILE A 90 -0.07 0.39 3.27
C ILE A 90 1.40 0.36 2.86
N PHE A 91 2.14 1.43 3.19
CA PHE A 91 3.59 1.51 2.98
C PHE A 91 4.06 1.06 1.58
N HIS A 92 3.34 1.48 0.54
CA HIS A 92 3.58 1.12 -0.86
C HIS A 92 4.90 1.69 -1.37
N GLU A 93 5.43 1.11 -2.44
CA GLU A 93 6.65 1.61 -3.10
C GLU A 93 7.90 1.68 -2.21
N VAL A 94 8.03 0.79 -1.21
CA VAL A 94 9.13 0.81 -0.24
C VAL A 94 10.54 0.75 -0.84
N THR A 95 10.71 0.16 -2.03
CA THR A 95 11.98 0.13 -2.78
C THR A 95 12.37 1.50 -3.36
N GLY A 96 11.45 2.46 -3.36
CA GLY A 96 11.71 3.86 -3.69
C GLY A 96 12.27 4.64 -2.50
N ASN A 97 12.65 5.88 -2.74
CA ASN A 97 13.19 6.79 -1.72
C ASN A 97 12.42 8.11 -1.58
N TRP A 98 11.22 8.18 -2.18
CA TRP A 98 10.36 9.35 -2.17
C TRP A 98 9.35 9.36 -1.01
N TYR A 99 9.22 8.26 -0.26
CA TYR A 99 8.41 8.18 0.94
C TYR A 99 9.25 7.97 2.20
N TRP A 100 8.78 8.46 3.35
CA TRP A 100 9.51 8.34 4.61
C TRP A 100 9.70 6.89 5.10
N TRP A 101 8.93 5.93 4.57
CA TRP A 101 9.10 4.49 4.82
C TRP A 101 9.98 3.78 3.78
N GLY A 102 10.50 4.51 2.78
CA GLY A 102 11.33 3.94 1.71
C GLY A 102 12.69 3.44 2.19
N GLU A 103 13.38 2.66 1.35
CA GLU A 103 14.60 1.89 1.70
C GLU A 103 15.75 2.77 2.27
N ASP A 104 15.85 4.02 1.81
CA ASP A 104 16.85 4.98 2.28
C ASP A 104 16.56 5.58 3.67
N TRP A 105 15.31 5.48 4.13
CA TRP A 105 14.77 6.16 5.32
C TRP A 105 14.39 5.19 6.43
N CYS A 106 14.12 3.93 6.06
CA CYS A 106 13.64 2.88 6.93
C CYS A 106 14.30 1.55 6.54
N ASN A 107 15.02 0.92 7.47
CA ASN A 107 15.62 -0.38 7.21
C ASN A 107 14.56 -1.48 7.17
N ALA A 108 14.89 -2.60 6.53
CA ALA A 108 13.95 -3.71 6.33
C ALA A 108 13.35 -4.25 7.64
N SER A 109 14.14 -4.33 8.72
CA SER A 109 13.64 -4.85 10.00
C SER A 109 12.54 -3.95 10.56
N ASP A 110 12.81 -2.64 10.65
CA ASP A 110 11.85 -1.67 11.16
C ASP A 110 10.62 -1.55 10.25
N TYR A 111 10.78 -1.63 8.93
CA TYR A 111 9.66 -1.65 7.98
C TYR A 111 8.74 -2.84 8.25
N LYS A 112 9.31 -4.05 8.36
CA LYS A 112 8.56 -5.27 8.60
C LYS A 112 7.86 -5.22 9.95
N GLU A 113 8.50 -4.69 10.99
CA GLU A 113 7.86 -4.48 12.29
C GLU A 113 6.71 -3.47 12.20
N ALA A 114 6.91 -2.33 11.51
CA ALA A 114 5.87 -1.31 11.33
C ALA A 114 4.64 -1.85 10.58
N TRP A 115 4.87 -2.62 9.51
CA TRP A 115 3.82 -3.32 8.79
C TRP A 115 3.02 -4.24 9.70
N ARG A 116 3.72 -5.16 10.39
CA ARG A 116 3.11 -6.18 11.24
C ARG A 116 2.36 -5.55 12.42
N TYR A 117 2.92 -4.49 12.99
CA TYR A 117 2.28 -3.72 14.05
C TYR A 117 0.99 -3.06 13.56
N THR A 118 1.03 -2.42 12.40
CA THR A 118 -0.13 -1.73 11.82
C THR A 118 -1.25 -2.71 11.48
N GLN A 119 -0.91 -3.83 10.83
CA GLN A 119 -1.87 -4.89 10.51
C GLN A 119 -2.44 -5.53 11.78
N GLY A 120 -1.58 -5.92 12.73
CA GLY A 120 -2.00 -6.55 13.97
C GLY A 120 -2.86 -5.63 14.84
N TYR A 121 -2.57 -4.33 14.88
CA TYR A 121 -3.40 -3.38 15.60
C TYR A 121 -4.80 -3.28 14.98
N LEU A 122 -4.90 -3.06 13.66
CA LEU A 122 -6.19 -2.97 12.98
C LEU A 122 -6.99 -4.28 13.07
N ARG A 123 -6.34 -5.43 12.86
CA ARG A 123 -6.98 -6.75 12.86
C ARG A 123 -7.34 -7.25 14.25
N ASP A 124 -6.40 -7.21 15.20
CA ASP A 124 -6.50 -7.92 16.48
C ASP A 124 -6.93 -7.00 17.63
N VAL A 125 -6.57 -5.71 17.58
CA VAL A 125 -6.93 -4.73 18.64
C VAL A 125 -8.21 -4.00 18.29
N LYS A 126 -8.36 -3.59 17.03
CA LYS A 126 -9.52 -2.85 16.54
C LYS A 126 -10.57 -3.72 15.86
N GLU A 127 -10.31 -5.02 15.70
CA GLU A 127 -11.24 -6.01 15.15
C GLU A 127 -11.78 -5.64 13.75
N VAL A 128 -10.96 -4.97 12.92
CA VAL A 128 -11.31 -4.66 11.53
C VAL A 128 -11.05 -5.92 10.69
N HIS A 129 -12.13 -6.54 10.19
CA HIS A 129 -12.07 -7.86 9.55
C HIS A 129 -12.42 -7.85 8.06
N GLN A 130 -12.71 -6.69 7.47
CA GLN A 130 -12.97 -6.54 6.04
C GLN A 130 -11.73 -6.19 5.18
N LEU A 131 -10.53 -6.17 5.76
CA LEU A 131 -9.32 -5.75 5.06
C LEU A 131 -8.52 -6.95 4.51
N LEU A 132 -8.05 -6.81 3.27
CA LEU A 132 -7.01 -7.64 2.65
C LEU A 132 -5.76 -6.78 2.44
N TYR A 133 -4.59 -7.23 2.87
CA TYR A 133 -3.37 -6.42 2.86
C TYR A 133 -2.55 -6.61 1.58
N VAL A 134 -2.20 -5.50 0.91
CA VAL A 134 -1.50 -5.49 -0.38
C VAL A 134 -0.07 -4.99 -0.23
N TYR A 135 0.92 -5.88 -0.42
CA TYR A 135 2.34 -5.52 -0.47
C TYR A 135 2.76 -5.19 -1.90
N ALA A 136 3.03 -3.93 -2.22
CA ALA A 136 3.43 -3.52 -3.56
C ALA A 136 4.62 -2.53 -3.56
N PRO A 137 5.86 -3.03 -3.54
CA PRO A 137 7.04 -2.22 -3.81
C PRO A 137 7.12 -1.73 -5.26
N ALA A 138 7.87 -0.66 -5.47
CA ALA A 138 8.09 -0.07 -6.78
C ALA A 138 9.15 -0.84 -7.56
N SER A 139 8.93 -0.98 -8.85
CA SER A 139 9.95 -1.39 -9.81
C SER A 139 10.75 -2.67 -9.46
N PRO A 140 10.11 -3.82 -9.19
CA PRO A 140 10.77 -5.04 -8.70
C PRO A 140 12.02 -5.49 -9.46
N SER A 141 12.00 -5.44 -10.80
CA SER A 141 13.12 -5.87 -11.65
C SER A 141 14.39 -5.04 -11.45
N ASP A 142 14.26 -3.84 -10.89
CA ASP A 142 15.38 -2.93 -10.66
C ASP A 142 15.96 -3.10 -9.26
N LYS A 143 15.15 -3.65 -8.33
CA LYS A 143 15.42 -3.72 -6.89
C LYS A 143 14.93 -5.04 -6.27
N TRP A 144 15.20 -6.17 -6.93
CA TRP A 144 14.60 -7.45 -6.53
C TRP A 144 15.04 -7.93 -5.15
N ASP A 145 16.31 -7.75 -4.81
CA ASP A 145 16.82 -8.16 -3.49
C ASP A 145 16.13 -7.35 -2.38
N THR A 146 15.99 -6.02 -2.55
CA THR A 146 15.20 -5.17 -1.64
C THR A 146 13.74 -5.61 -1.59
N TYR A 147 13.11 -5.89 -2.74
CA TYR A 147 11.72 -6.36 -2.80
C TYR A 147 11.51 -7.60 -1.90
N VAL A 148 12.43 -8.57 -1.96
CA VAL A 148 12.31 -9.78 -1.14
C VAL A 148 12.67 -9.49 0.33
N GLU A 149 13.70 -8.68 0.59
CA GLU A 149 14.17 -8.36 1.94
C GLU A 149 13.11 -7.66 2.80
N TYR A 150 12.32 -6.78 2.17
CA TYR A 150 11.26 -6.00 2.82
C TYR A 150 9.92 -6.73 2.94
N TYR A 151 9.80 -7.96 2.41
CA TYR A 151 8.56 -8.72 2.50
C TYR A 151 8.16 -9.00 3.97
N PRO A 152 6.96 -8.56 4.43
CA PRO A 152 6.53 -8.69 5.83
C PRO A 152 6.28 -10.14 6.28
N GLY A 153 6.13 -11.08 5.36
CA GLY A 153 5.88 -12.50 5.63
C GLY A 153 4.46 -12.95 5.29
N ASP A 154 4.31 -14.27 5.14
CA ASP A 154 3.09 -14.90 4.61
C ASP A 154 1.82 -14.67 5.41
N ASP A 155 1.92 -14.44 6.72
CA ASP A 155 0.80 -14.23 7.62
C ASP A 155 0.30 -12.77 7.63
N TYR A 156 1.02 -11.87 6.96
CA TYR A 156 0.82 -10.42 7.01
C TYR A 156 0.43 -9.81 5.67
N VAL A 157 0.38 -10.60 4.60
CA VAL A 157 0.14 -10.15 3.23
C VAL A 157 -0.82 -11.11 2.54
N ASP A 158 -1.93 -10.58 2.02
CA ASP A 158 -2.90 -11.35 1.24
C ASP A 158 -2.59 -11.30 -0.26
N ILE A 159 -2.14 -10.13 -0.73
CA ILE A 159 -1.88 -9.86 -2.15
C ILE A 159 -0.46 -9.33 -2.31
N ILE A 160 0.33 -10.01 -3.15
CA ILE A 160 1.69 -9.62 -3.51
C ILE A 160 1.65 -8.85 -4.83
N GLY A 161 1.77 -7.53 -4.75
CA GLY A 161 1.71 -6.61 -5.87
C GLY A 161 3.06 -5.99 -6.24
N TYR A 162 2.99 -5.06 -7.19
CA TYR A 162 4.07 -4.14 -7.53
C TYR A 162 3.54 -2.93 -8.28
N ASP A 163 4.29 -1.84 -8.19
CA ASP A 163 4.02 -0.60 -8.91
C ASP A 163 5.08 -0.41 -9.99
N ARG A 164 4.65 -0.14 -11.23
CA ARG A 164 5.57 0.09 -12.36
C ARG A 164 5.19 1.32 -13.17
N TYR A 165 6.05 2.32 -13.06
CA TYR A 165 6.14 3.42 -14.00
C TYR A 165 7.49 3.38 -14.71
N ALA A 166 7.50 3.69 -16.01
CA ALA A 166 8.74 3.79 -16.79
C ALA A 166 8.56 4.75 -17.97
N SER A 167 9.65 5.03 -18.67
CA SER A 167 9.58 5.70 -19.97
C SER A 167 8.85 4.81 -21.00
N GLU A 168 8.22 5.44 -22.00
CA GLU A 168 7.40 4.75 -23.00
C GLU A 168 8.13 3.58 -23.67
N GLY A 169 9.41 3.78 -24.05
CA GLY A 169 10.20 2.74 -24.72
C GLY A 169 10.64 1.58 -23.81
N GLU A 170 10.80 1.83 -22.52
CA GLU A 170 11.27 0.81 -21.56
C GLU A 170 10.11 0.02 -20.93
N TYR A 171 8.95 0.67 -20.81
CA TYR A 171 7.81 0.19 -20.05
C TYR A 171 7.42 -1.26 -20.37
N PRO A 172 7.22 -1.69 -21.63
CA PRO A 172 6.80 -3.07 -21.91
C PRO A 172 7.78 -4.12 -21.40
N SER A 173 9.08 -3.85 -21.53
CA SER A 173 10.13 -4.79 -21.11
C SER A 173 10.25 -4.88 -19.59
N LYS A 174 10.16 -3.74 -18.90
CA LYS A 174 10.21 -3.64 -17.43
C LYS A 174 8.99 -4.26 -16.79
N LEU A 175 7.79 -3.94 -17.30
CA LEU A 175 6.53 -4.52 -16.83
C LEU A 175 6.54 -6.05 -16.95
N LEU A 176 6.99 -6.59 -18.08
CA LEU A 176 7.07 -8.04 -18.27
C LEU A 176 8.09 -8.70 -17.34
N ALA A 177 9.22 -8.05 -17.08
CA ALA A 177 10.23 -8.55 -16.15
C ALA A 177 9.68 -8.62 -14.71
N ASP A 178 9.02 -7.56 -14.25
CA ASP A 178 8.37 -7.53 -12.94
C ASP A 178 7.29 -8.59 -12.82
N CYS A 179 6.40 -8.66 -13.81
CA CYS A 179 5.30 -9.63 -13.82
C CYS A 179 5.82 -11.06 -13.63
N ARG A 180 6.93 -11.42 -14.28
CA ARG A 180 7.55 -12.74 -14.13
C ARG A 180 8.11 -12.96 -12.72
N LEU A 181 8.82 -11.99 -12.16
CA LEU A 181 9.40 -12.08 -10.82
C LEU A 181 8.31 -12.18 -9.76
N VAL A 182 7.38 -11.23 -9.76
CA VAL A 182 6.32 -11.09 -8.75
C VAL A 182 5.33 -12.24 -8.84
N SER A 183 4.88 -12.65 -10.03
CA SER A 183 3.97 -13.80 -10.15
C SER A 183 4.61 -15.11 -9.70
N THR A 184 5.93 -15.27 -9.87
CA THR A 184 6.67 -16.44 -9.38
C THR A 184 6.75 -16.42 -7.85
N PHE A 185 7.12 -15.28 -7.28
CA PHE A 185 7.22 -15.10 -5.84
C PHE A 185 5.85 -15.30 -5.16
N ALA A 186 4.79 -14.68 -5.68
CA ALA A 186 3.44 -14.87 -5.15
C ALA A 186 2.99 -16.35 -5.18
N ARG A 187 3.28 -17.08 -6.27
CA ARG A 187 2.98 -18.52 -6.34
C ARG A 187 3.76 -19.34 -5.31
N GLN A 188 5.03 -19.02 -5.08
CA GLN A 188 5.85 -19.69 -4.06
C GLN A 188 5.30 -19.48 -2.64
N HIS A 189 4.71 -18.31 -2.40
CA HIS A 189 4.09 -17.90 -1.14
C HIS A 189 2.59 -18.26 -1.02
N GLY A 190 2.02 -18.90 -2.06
CA GLY A 190 0.61 -19.28 -2.10
C GLY A 190 -0.36 -18.09 -2.11
N LYS A 191 0.06 -16.96 -2.68
CA LYS A 191 -0.70 -15.70 -2.71
C LYS A 191 -1.16 -15.32 -4.12
N VAL A 192 -2.14 -14.41 -4.16
CA VAL A 192 -2.54 -13.72 -5.39
C VAL A 192 -1.48 -12.66 -5.72
N HIS A 193 -1.30 -12.37 -7.01
CA HIS A 193 -0.46 -11.26 -7.45
C HIS A 193 -1.24 -10.22 -8.24
N ALA A 194 -0.79 -8.97 -8.17
CA ALA A 194 -1.40 -7.85 -8.86
C ALA A 194 -0.34 -6.90 -9.44
N LEU A 195 -0.68 -6.22 -10.54
CA LEU A 195 -0.07 -4.95 -10.90
C LEU A 195 -0.89 -3.88 -10.18
N ALA A 196 -0.37 -3.34 -9.07
CA ALA A 196 -1.14 -2.48 -8.17
C ALA A 196 -1.23 -1.05 -8.71
N GLU A 197 -0.13 -0.51 -9.24
CA GLU A 197 -0.13 0.72 -10.02
C GLU A 197 0.69 0.62 -11.30
N THR A 198 0.25 1.38 -12.31
CA THR A 198 1.02 1.46 -13.54
C THR A 198 0.75 2.70 -14.36
N GLY A 199 1.73 3.08 -15.17
CA GLY A 199 1.63 4.21 -16.07
C GLY A 199 2.95 4.53 -16.75
N ILE A 200 2.92 5.56 -17.60
CA ILE A 200 4.14 6.22 -18.06
C ILE A 200 4.54 7.29 -17.05
N THR A 201 5.82 7.34 -16.69
CA THR A 201 6.34 8.27 -15.66
C THR A 201 6.04 9.73 -15.98
N ALA A 202 6.08 10.11 -17.27
CA ALA A 202 5.75 11.46 -17.68
C ALA A 202 4.24 11.79 -17.52
N GLY A 203 3.37 10.79 -17.42
CA GLY A 203 1.93 10.91 -17.51
C GLY A 203 1.41 10.43 -18.86
N ILE A 204 0.24 9.80 -18.85
CA ILE A 204 -0.35 9.17 -20.03
C ILE A 204 -0.66 10.17 -21.16
N GLN A 205 -0.90 11.43 -20.81
CA GLN A 205 -1.16 12.53 -21.74
C GLN A 205 0.04 12.87 -22.64
N TYR A 206 1.22 12.34 -22.34
CA TYR A 206 2.45 12.55 -23.13
C TYR A 206 2.89 11.31 -23.91
N VAL A 207 2.08 10.25 -23.91
CA VAL A 207 2.35 9.03 -24.68
C VAL A 207 2.20 9.31 -26.17
N THR A 208 3.16 8.83 -26.96
CA THR A 208 3.18 9.04 -28.41
C THR A 208 2.61 7.86 -29.20
N ASP A 209 2.65 6.64 -28.66
CA ASP A 209 2.01 5.45 -29.23
C ASP A 209 0.54 5.36 -28.76
N PRO A 210 -0.45 5.59 -29.65
CA PRO A 210 -1.86 5.49 -29.31
C PRO A 210 -2.30 4.07 -28.93
N ARG A 211 -1.44 3.06 -29.10
CA ARG A 211 -1.70 1.67 -28.75
C ARG A 211 -1.07 1.27 -27.42
N TRP A 212 -0.56 2.21 -26.63
CA TRP A 212 0.14 1.86 -25.38
C TRP A 212 -0.68 0.99 -24.41
N PHE A 213 -2.00 1.16 -24.35
CA PHE A 213 -2.90 0.31 -23.54
C PHE A 213 -3.39 -0.98 -24.25
N MET A 214 -3.13 -1.14 -25.56
CA MET A 214 -3.68 -2.23 -26.39
C MET A 214 -2.63 -3.28 -26.74
#